data_AF-A0A350UY01-F1
#
_entry.id   AF-A0A350UY01-F1
#
_cell.length_a   1.000
_cell.length_b   1.000
_cell.length_c   1.000
_cell.angle_alpha   90.00
_cell.angle_beta   90.00
_cell.angle_gamma   90.00
#
_symmetry.space_group_name_H-M   'P 1'
#
loop_
_entity.id
_entity.type
_entity.pdbx_description
1 polymer ?
#
loop_
_entity_poly.entity_id
_entity_poly.type
_entity_poly.pdbx_seq_one_letter_code
_entity_poly.pdbx_strand_id
1 'polypeptide(L)'
;MLKIFPNYSVLTKTRTVKVVYLTSESYIDHSYTVAQELLKHAELKIFLQAKEATIEIDRWCKKFNAEFVERKRFRNPFSFISEIFFLLKIRKMKPDVVWFNTMTVYQVLLADILLKRFLVVMHDVDLHPESGDRHGMFSVRMTMKFALRKICAASRTQGDIFRQQHGFYPPVFQLPIINYYKETGDA
;
A
#
# COMPACT_ATOMS: atom_id res chain seq x y z
N MET A 1 15.33 2.51 16.05
CA MET A 1 16.18 2.55 14.83
C MET A 1 15.60 1.53 13.85
N LEU A 2 14.78 1.99 12.90
CA LEU A 2 14.07 1.09 11.98
C LEU A 2 15.03 0.58 10.89
N LYS A 3 15.55 -0.65 11.05
CA LYS A 3 16.17 -1.43 9.98
C LYS A 3 15.07 -2.05 9.09
N ILE A 4 14.29 -1.20 8.42
CA ILE A 4 13.19 -1.67 7.55
C ILE A 4 13.72 -2.15 6.19
N PHE A 5 14.98 -1.89 5.87
CA PHE A 5 15.45 -1.95 4.50
C PHE A 5 16.85 -2.57 4.40
N PRO A 6 16.97 -3.89 4.16
CA PRO A 6 18.28 -4.55 4.08
C PRO A 6 19.15 -4.08 2.90
N ASN A 7 18.57 -3.40 1.89
CA ASN A 7 19.29 -2.81 0.75
C ASN A 7 19.28 -1.27 0.71
N TYR A 8 18.81 -0.59 1.77
CA TYR A 8 18.73 0.89 1.79
C TYR A 8 19.58 1.50 2.91
N SER A 9 20.75 0.92 3.12
CA SER A 9 21.73 1.35 4.11
C SER A 9 22.54 2.56 3.65
N VAL A 10 21.91 3.70 3.33
CA VAL A 10 22.56 5.03 3.38
C VAL A 10 21.50 6.11 3.62
N LEU A 11 21.10 6.30 4.87
CA LEU A 11 20.51 7.58 5.30
C LEU A 11 21.16 7.99 6.62
N THR A 12 22.34 8.58 6.49
CA THR A 12 22.96 9.43 7.50
C THR A 12 22.01 10.59 7.84
N LYS A 13 21.82 10.84 9.15
CA LYS A 13 21.01 11.90 9.80
C LYS A 13 20.72 13.15 8.95
N THR A 14 19.44 13.58 8.88
CA THR A 14 18.91 14.96 9.19
C THR A 14 17.60 15.34 8.48
N ARG A 15 17.01 14.50 7.63
CA ARG A 15 15.73 14.82 6.98
C ARG A 15 14.64 13.82 7.34
N THR A 16 13.50 14.31 7.82
CA THR A 16 12.26 13.54 7.98
C THR A 16 11.85 12.97 6.63
N VAL A 17 11.66 11.66 6.56
CA VAL A 17 11.28 10.97 5.32
C VAL A 17 9.85 11.38 4.95
N LYS A 18 9.63 11.74 3.69
CA LYS A 18 8.30 12.06 3.15
C LYS A 18 7.67 10.81 2.55
N VAL A 19 6.57 10.36 3.14
CA VAL A 19 5.83 9.17 2.71
C VAL A 19 4.47 9.59 2.20
N VAL A 20 4.11 9.12 1.00
CA VAL A 20 2.72 9.13 0.55
C VAL A 20 2.17 7.73 0.71
N TYR A 21 1.16 7.57 1.55
CA TYR A 21 0.54 6.29 1.86
C TYR A 21 -0.84 6.18 1.19
N LEU A 22 -1.04 5.12 0.42
CA LEU A 22 -2.27 4.81 -0.28
C LEU A 22 -2.85 3.53 0.26
N THR A 23 -4.05 3.64 0.83
CA THR A 23 -4.80 2.52 1.35
C THR A 23 -6.18 2.50 0.72
N SER A 24 -6.70 1.31 0.41
CA SER A 24 -8.12 1.10 0.09
C SER A 24 -8.92 0.53 1.25
N GLU A 25 -8.28 0.39 2.40
CA GLU A 25 -8.82 -0.24 3.60
C GLU A 25 -9.17 0.85 4.60
N SER A 26 -10.44 1.17 4.70
CA SER A 26 -10.98 1.88 5.85
C SER A 26 -11.30 0.86 6.93
N TYR A 27 -10.86 1.09 8.17
CA TYR A 27 -11.24 0.29 9.35
C TYR A 27 -10.73 -1.15 9.41
N ILE A 28 -9.60 -1.47 8.76
CA ILE A 28 -8.87 -2.69 9.07
C ILE A 28 -7.76 -2.32 10.06
N ASP A 29 -7.59 -3.10 11.14
CA ASP A 29 -6.56 -2.89 12.17
C ASP A 29 -5.20 -2.54 11.55
N HIS A 30 -4.88 -3.20 10.44
CA HIS A 30 -3.70 -2.97 9.65
C HIS A 30 -3.53 -1.50 9.22
N SER A 31 -4.50 -0.94 8.49
CA SER A 31 -4.35 0.39 7.88
C SER A 31 -4.29 1.49 8.94
N TYR A 32 -4.99 1.28 10.06
CA TYR A 32 -4.98 2.14 11.22
C TYR A 32 -3.62 2.14 11.94
N THR A 33 -3.06 0.94 12.20
CA THR A 33 -1.73 0.77 12.79
C THR A 33 -0.64 1.45 11.96
N VAL A 34 -0.66 1.20 10.64
CA VAL A 34 0.34 1.74 9.72
C VAL A 34 0.27 3.26 9.71
N ALA A 35 -0.93 3.84 9.63
CA ALA A 35 -1.10 5.29 9.66
C ALA A 35 -0.57 5.89 10.97
N GLN A 36 -0.94 5.33 12.12
CA GLN A 36 -0.47 5.82 13.43
C GLN A 36 1.05 5.75 13.58
N GLU A 37 1.67 4.63 13.22
CA GLU A 37 3.12 4.46 13.37
C GLU A 37 3.90 5.31 12.37
N LEU A 38 3.44 5.41 11.12
CA LEU A 38 4.08 6.27 10.12
C LEU A 38 4.04 7.75 10.51
N LEU A 39 2.94 8.24 11.09
CA LEU A 39 2.84 9.63 11.55
C LEU A 39 3.86 9.99 12.62
N LYS A 40 4.31 9.02 13.43
CA LYS A 40 5.35 9.22 14.46
C LYS A 40 6.76 9.33 13.88
N HIS A 41 6.97 8.82 12.66
CA HIS A 41 8.31 8.59 12.11
C HIS A 41 8.57 9.27 10.77
N ALA A 42 7.54 9.80 10.11
CA ALA A 42 7.62 10.37 8.77
C ALA A 42 6.67 11.56 8.59
N GLU A 43 6.99 12.42 7.63
CA GLU A 43 6.03 13.38 7.09
C GLU A 43 5.09 12.60 6.17
N LEU A 44 3.86 12.38 6.64
CA LEU A 44 2.91 11.48 6.00
C LEU A 44 1.76 12.24 5.32
N LYS A 45 1.52 11.94 4.04
CA LYS A 45 0.28 12.30 3.34
C LYS A 45 -0.47 11.01 3.00
N ILE A 46 -1.72 10.91 3.43
CA ILE A 46 -2.53 9.71 3.24
C ILE A 46 -3.61 9.97 2.18
N PHE A 47 -3.76 9.02 1.26
CA PHE A 47 -4.92 8.93 0.37
C PHE A 47 -5.71 7.65 0.68
N LEU A 48 -6.99 7.83 1.01
CA LEU A 48 -7.91 6.70 1.21
C LEU A 48 -8.72 6.50 -0.07
N GLN A 49 -8.51 5.36 -0.72
CA GLN A 49 -9.11 5.00 -1.99
C GLN A 49 -10.30 4.06 -1.83
N ALA A 50 -11.53 4.56 -1.96
CA ALA A 50 -12.73 3.73 -1.90
C ALA A 50 -13.72 4.09 -3.01
N LYS A 51 -14.69 3.19 -3.26
CA LYS A 51 -15.67 3.36 -4.35
C LYS A 51 -16.57 4.58 -4.13
N GLU A 52 -16.92 4.85 -2.88
CA GLU A 52 -17.80 5.94 -2.49
C GLU A 52 -17.38 6.48 -1.12
N ALA A 53 -17.72 7.74 -0.85
CA ALA A 53 -17.51 8.33 0.47
C ALA A 53 -18.65 7.90 1.40
N THR A 54 -18.29 7.42 2.58
CA THR A 54 -19.22 7.07 3.66
C THR A 54 -18.94 7.94 4.88
N ILE A 55 -19.89 8.03 5.81
CA ILE A 55 -19.71 8.74 7.09
C ILE A 55 -18.46 8.23 7.82
N GLU A 56 -18.21 6.93 7.72
CA GLU A 56 -17.06 6.27 8.31
C GLU A 56 -15.76 6.72 7.62
N ILE A 57 -15.69 6.64 6.29
CA ILE A 57 -14.55 7.15 5.52
C ILE A 57 -14.25 8.61 5.87
N ASP A 58 -15.26 9.46 6.03
CA ASP A 58 -15.10 10.85 6.43
C ASP A 58 -14.52 10.99 7.84
N ARG A 59 -15.00 10.20 8.81
CA ARG A 59 -14.44 10.17 10.18
C ARG A 59 -12.99 9.72 10.18
N TRP A 60 -12.66 8.67 9.43
CA TRP A 60 -11.30 8.17 9.29
C TRP A 60 -10.37 9.21 8.65
N CYS A 61 -10.81 9.83 7.56
CA CYS A 61 -10.05 10.90 6.89
C CYS A 61 -9.80 12.09 7.81
N LYS A 62 -10.81 12.53 8.58
CA LYS A 62 -10.64 13.59 9.58
C LYS A 62 -9.63 13.21 10.66
N LYS A 63 -9.71 11.97 11.18
CA LYS A 63 -8.84 11.47 12.25
C LYS A 63 -7.35 11.47 11.86
N PHE A 64 -7.04 11.08 10.62
CA PHE A 64 -5.67 10.96 10.14
C PHE A 64 -5.22 12.08 9.21
N ASN A 65 -6.04 13.13 9.05
CA ASN A 65 -5.82 14.18 8.05
C ASN A 65 -5.58 13.61 6.63
N ALA A 66 -6.33 12.56 6.29
CA ALA A 66 -6.24 11.88 5.00
C ALA A 66 -7.17 12.53 3.97
N GLU A 67 -6.85 12.31 2.70
CA GLU A 67 -7.64 12.78 1.58
C GLU A 67 -8.37 11.61 0.92
N PHE A 68 -9.71 11.69 0.85
CA PHE A 68 -10.50 10.70 0.13
C PHE A 68 -10.29 10.82 -1.38
N VAL A 69 -10.13 9.68 -2.04
CA VAL A 69 -10.01 9.58 -3.50
C VAL A 69 -10.95 8.48 -3.99
N GLU A 70 -11.86 8.84 -4.88
CA GLU A 70 -12.76 7.84 -5.48
C GLU A 70 -11.96 6.85 -6.34
N ARG A 71 -12.04 5.56 -6.01
CA ARG A 71 -11.36 4.49 -6.74
C ARG A 71 -12.19 4.06 -7.94
N LYS A 72 -11.73 4.39 -9.14
CA LYS A 72 -12.33 3.94 -10.40
C LYS A 72 -11.76 2.57 -10.81
N ARG A 73 -12.63 1.62 -11.13
CA ARG A 73 -12.21 0.32 -11.68
C ARG A 73 -11.71 0.50 -13.12
N PHE A 74 -10.64 -0.20 -13.51
CA PHE A 74 -10.11 -0.23 -14.87
C PHE A 74 -11.01 -0.99 -15.87
N ARG A 75 -12.29 -0.64 -15.94
CA ARG A 75 -13.23 -1.12 -16.98
C ARG A 75 -13.35 -0.14 -18.14
N ASN A 76 -12.86 1.09 -17.95
CA ASN A 76 -12.96 2.17 -18.90
C ASN A 76 -11.57 2.81 -19.11
N PRO A 77 -11.13 3.09 -20.35
CA PRO A 77 -9.87 3.81 -20.61
C PRO A 77 -9.78 5.17 -19.91
N PHE A 78 -10.89 5.87 -19.65
CA PHE A 78 -10.88 7.10 -18.84
C PHE A 78 -10.39 6.89 -17.40
N SER A 79 -10.54 5.68 -16.86
CA SER A 79 -10.00 5.32 -15.53
C SER A 79 -8.47 5.29 -15.52
N PHE A 80 -7.82 4.98 -16.65
CA PHE A 80 -6.37 5.10 -16.78
C PHE A 80 -5.91 6.56 -16.74
N ILE A 81 -6.63 7.44 -17.42
CA ILE A 81 -6.32 8.86 -17.44
C ILE A 81 -6.43 9.46 -16.03
N SER A 82 -7.49 9.12 -15.28
CA SER A 82 -7.62 9.57 -13.89
C SER A 82 -6.50 9.05 -13.00
N GLU A 83 -6.08 7.80 -13.18
CA GLU A 83 -4.96 7.22 -12.43
C GLU A 83 -3.64 7.93 -12.75
N ILE A 84 -3.39 8.23 -14.03
CA ILE A 84 -2.21 8.99 -14.45
C ILE A 84 -2.18 10.37 -13.79
N PHE A 85 -3.29 11.12 -13.84
CA PHE A 85 -3.36 12.44 -13.19
C PHE A 85 -3.16 12.34 -11.67
N PHE A 86 -3.70 11.32 -11.04
CA PHE A 86 -3.53 11.06 -9.62
C PHE A 86 -2.07 10.75 -9.26
N LEU A 87 -1.39 9.87 -10.01
CA LEU A 87 0.03 9.58 -9.82
C LEU A 87 0.91 10.80 -10.13
N LEU A 88 0.55 11.64 -11.10
CA LEU A 88 1.23 12.91 -11.37
C LEU A 88 1.06 13.90 -10.22
N LYS A 89 -0.12 13.97 -9.59
CA LYS A 89 -0.35 14.76 -8.36
C LYS A 89 0.58 14.28 -7.24
N ILE A 90 0.69 12.97 -7.03
CA ILE A 90 1.62 12.38 -6.05
C ILE A 90 3.07 12.72 -6.40
N ARG A 91 3.47 12.58 -7.67
CA ARG A 91 4.82 12.93 -8.14
C ARG A 91 5.18 14.39 -7.83
N LYS A 92 4.23 15.32 -8.00
CA LYS A 92 4.43 16.76 -7.69
C LYS A 92 4.71 17.02 -6.22
N MET A 93 4.25 16.15 -5.31
CA MET A 93 4.53 16.23 -3.87
C MET A 93 5.99 15.87 -3.53
N LYS A 94 6.74 15.30 -4.49
CA LYS A 94 8.13 14.85 -4.33
C LYS A 94 8.33 13.96 -3.10
N PRO A 95 7.52 12.90 -2.90
CA PRO A 95 7.73 11.96 -1.81
C PRO A 95 9.05 11.23 -1.97
N ASP A 96 9.66 10.84 -0.85
CA ASP A 96 10.85 9.99 -0.83
C ASP A 96 10.48 8.54 -1.16
N VAL A 97 9.26 8.11 -0.77
CA VAL A 97 8.66 6.83 -1.14
C VAL A 97 7.14 6.92 -1.18
N VAL A 98 6.52 6.19 -2.11
CA VAL A 98 5.06 5.98 -2.16
C VAL A 98 4.73 4.56 -1.72
N TRP A 99 3.86 4.40 -0.74
CA TRP A 99 3.49 3.10 -0.19
C TRP A 99 2.06 2.78 -0.59
N PHE A 100 1.86 1.67 -1.32
CA PHE A 100 0.56 1.13 -1.68
C PHE A 100 0.22 -0.13 -0.87
N ASN A 101 -0.98 -0.22 -0.29
CA ASN A 101 -1.48 -1.46 0.36
C ASN A 101 -2.00 -2.51 -0.64
N THR A 102 -2.30 -2.10 -1.86
CA THR A 102 -2.68 -3.01 -2.94
C THR A 102 -2.46 -2.31 -4.26
N MET A 103 -2.08 -3.07 -5.28
CA MET A 103 -1.96 -2.57 -6.64
C MET A 103 -2.44 -3.62 -7.62
N THR A 104 -3.09 -3.15 -8.69
CA THR A 104 -3.29 -3.95 -9.89
C THR A 104 -2.06 -3.90 -10.79
N VAL A 105 -1.92 -4.86 -11.70
CA VAL A 105 -0.81 -4.89 -12.68
C VAL A 105 -0.65 -3.57 -13.44
N TYR A 106 -1.76 -2.94 -13.83
CA TYR A 106 -1.75 -1.66 -14.54
C TYR A 106 -1.23 -0.51 -13.67
N GLN A 107 -1.60 -0.48 -12.40
CA GLN A 107 -1.08 0.52 -11.47
C GLN A 107 0.41 0.34 -11.24
N VAL A 108 0.91 -0.90 -11.15
CA VAL A 108 2.36 -1.16 -11.03
C VAL A 108 3.10 -0.59 -12.23
N LEU A 109 2.62 -0.84 -13.45
CA LEU A 109 3.24 -0.32 -14.67
C LEU A 109 3.22 1.21 -14.72
N LEU A 110 2.09 1.84 -14.40
CA LEU A 110 1.98 3.31 -14.37
C LEU A 110 2.88 3.92 -13.28
N ALA A 111 2.92 3.31 -12.09
CA ALA A 111 3.77 3.75 -11.00
C ALA A 111 5.26 3.64 -11.36
N ASP A 112 5.67 2.58 -12.06
CA ASP A 112 7.04 2.43 -12.55
C ASP A 112 7.46 3.54 -13.51
N ILE A 113 6.53 4.04 -14.33
CA ILE A 113 6.80 5.12 -15.28
C ILE A 113 6.81 6.49 -14.57
N LEU A 114 5.88 6.69 -13.63
CA LEU A 114 5.57 8.03 -13.10
C LEU A 114 6.24 8.34 -11.75
N LEU A 115 6.54 7.33 -10.94
CA LEU A 115 7.08 7.48 -9.59
C LEU A 115 8.54 7.05 -9.53
N LYS A 116 9.35 7.77 -8.76
CA LYS A 116 10.77 7.42 -8.57
C LYS A 116 10.95 6.16 -7.72
N ARG A 117 10.14 6.02 -6.68
CA ARG A 117 10.23 4.96 -5.68
C ARG A 117 8.84 4.65 -5.12
N PHE A 118 8.48 3.39 -5.13
CA PHE A 118 7.28 2.91 -4.44
C PHE A 118 7.48 1.52 -3.84
N LEU A 119 6.62 1.21 -2.88
CA LEU A 119 6.52 -0.07 -2.19
C LEU A 119 5.08 -0.56 -2.28
N VAL A 120 4.93 -1.87 -2.36
CA VAL A 120 3.63 -2.55 -2.35
C VAL A 120 3.62 -3.50 -1.16
N VAL A 121 2.74 -3.26 -0.19
CA VAL A 121 2.43 -4.27 0.81
C VAL A 121 1.33 -5.14 0.26
N MET A 122 1.47 -6.46 0.40
CA MET A 122 0.45 -7.40 -0.03
C MET A 122 -0.18 -8.06 1.19
N HIS A 123 -1.48 -7.86 1.36
CA HIS A 123 -2.27 -8.49 2.43
C HIS A 123 -2.65 -9.92 2.12
N ASP A 124 -2.91 -10.23 0.84
CA ASP A 124 -3.14 -11.58 0.35
C ASP A 124 -1.98 -12.01 -0.53
N VAL A 125 -1.40 -13.17 -0.20
CA VAL A 125 -0.21 -13.70 -0.89
C VAL A 125 -0.59 -14.35 -2.23
N ASP A 126 -1.82 -14.83 -2.37
CA ASP A 126 -2.33 -15.39 -3.61
C ASP A 126 -3.86 -15.48 -3.58
N LEU A 127 -4.47 -15.62 -4.77
CA LEU A 127 -5.84 -16.11 -4.86
C LEU A 127 -5.90 -17.55 -4.33
N HIS A 128 -7.00 -17.90 -3.65
CA HIS A 128 -7.21 -19.27 -3.19
C HIS A 128 -6.95 -20.26 -4.35
N PRO A 129 -6.19 -21.34 -4.14
CA PRO A 129 -5.76 -22.25 -5.22
C PRO A 129 -6.91 -22.89 -6.02
N GLU A 130 -8.12 -22.86 -5.47
CA GLU A 130 -9.36 -23.33 -6.11
C GLU A 130 -10.14 -22.23 -6.85
N SER A 131 -9.60 -21.01 -6.94
CA SER A 131 -10.24 -19.91 -7.65
C SER A 131 -10.31 -20.20 -9.15
N GLY A 132 -11.53 -20.34 -9.68
CA GLY A 132 -11.79 -20.46 -11.11
C GLY A 132 -11.52 -19.17 -11.91
N ASP A 133 -11.17 -18.06 -11.24
CA ASP A 133 -10.91 -16.77 -11.88
C ASP A 133 -9.51 -16.72 -12.53
N ARG A 134 -9.44 -17.22 -13.76
CA ARG A 134 -8.23 -17.20 -14.59
C ARG A 134 -7.69 -15.78 -14.81
N HIS A 135 -8.55 -14.77 -14.91
CA HIS A 135 -8.14 -13.38 -15.10
C HIS A 135 -7.52 -12.80 -13.83
N GLY A 136 -8.13 -13.07 -12.67
CA GLY A 136 -7.58 -12.76 -11.36
C GLY A 136 -6.19 -13.37 -11.18
N MET A 137 -6.05 -14.67 -11.45
CA MET A 137 -4.76 -15.37 -11.32
C MET A 137 -3.68 -14.78 -12.22
N PHE A 138 -4.02 -14.47 -13.48
CA PHE A 138 -3.10 -13.80 -14.39
C PHE A 138 -2.67 -12.42 -13.86
N SER A 139 -3.62 -11.61 -13.40
CA SER A 139 -3.36 -10.27 -12.87
C SER A 139 -2.45 -10.32 -11.64
N VAL A 140 -2.70 -11.22 -10.69
CA VAL A 140 -1.86 -11.42 -9.50
C VAL A 140 -0.46 -11.84 -9.93
N ARG A 141 -0.33 -12.87 -10.78
CA ARG A 141 0.97 -13.37 -11.26
C ARG A 141 1.80 -12.29 -11.95
N MET A 142 1.16 -11.46 -12.79
CA MET A 142 1.85 -10.37 -13.47
C MET A 142 2.22 -9.24 -12.50
N THR A 143 1.36 -8.91 -11.55
CA THR A 143 1.64 -7.94 -10.48
C THR A 143 2.85 -8.39 -9.68
N MET A 144 2.89 -9.65 -9.24
CA MET A 144 4.05 -10.25 -8.56
C MET A 144 5.32 -10.13 -9.39
N LYS A 145 5.26 -10.48 -10.68
CA LYS A 145 6.42 -10.42 -11.58
C LYS A 145 7.00 -9.01 -11.71
N PHE A 146 6.16 -7.98 -11.85
CA PHE A 146 6.62 -6.60 -12.05
C PHE A 146 6.95 -5.87 -10.73
N ALA A 147 6.30 -6.26 -9.64
CA ALA A 147 6.50 -5.65 -8.33
C ALA A 147 7.48 -6.42 -7.44
N LEU A 148 8.02 -7.58 -7.84
CA LEU A 148 8.74 -8.52 -6.95
C LEU A 148 9.74 -7.86 -5.97
N ARG A 149 10.58 -6.94 -6.46
CA ARG A 149 11.61 -6.25 -5.66
C ARG A 149 11.10 -5.05 -4.85
N LYS A 150 9.82 -4.72 -4.99
CA LYS A 150 9.10 -3.61 -4.37
C LYS A 150 8.05 -4.12 -3.38
N ILE A 151 7.89 -5.44 -3.26
CA ILE A 151 6.93 -6.07 -2.36
C ILE A 151 7.50 -6.12 -0.94
N CYS A 152 6.65 -5.80 0.02
CA CYS A 152 6.85 -6.05 1.44
C CYS A 152 5.76 -7.00 1.95
N ALA A 153 6.13 -7.92 2.84
CA ALA A 153 5.19 -8.83 3.50
C ALA A 153 4.75 -8.25 4.85
N ALA A 154 3.50 -8.50 5.26
CA ALA A 154 2.96 -8.04 6.54
C ALA A 154 3.30 -8.99 7.72
N SER A 155 3.78 -10.20 7.43
CA SER A 155 4.21 -11.16 8.45
C SER A 155 5.35 -12.04 7.96
N ARG A 156 6.04 -12.71 8.90
CA ARG A 156 7.10 -13.67 8.57
C ARG A 156 6.53 -14.86 7.81
N THR A 157 5.37 -15.37 8.22
CA THR A 157 4.67 -16.46 7.53
C THR A 157 4.39 -16.10 6.08
N GLN A 158 3.96 -14.87 5.79
CA GLN A 158 3.79 -14.42 4.41
C GLN A 158 5.13 -14.36 3.67
N GLY A 159 6.18 -13.82 4.31
CA GLY A 159 7.53 -13.82 3.74
C GLY A 159 8.04 -15.22 3.37
N ASP A 160 7.76 -16.22 4.21
CA ASP A 160 8.11 -17.61 3.97
C ASP A 160 7.33 -18.21 2.79
N ILE A 161 6.02 -17.95 2.70
CA ILE A 161 5.19 -18.36 1.56
C ILE A 161 5.73 -17.73 0.25
N PHE A 162 6.01 -16.42 0.26
CA PHE A 162 6.61 -15.72 -0.87
C PHE A 162 7.94 -16.35 -1.31
N ARG A 163 8.79 -16.75 -0.35
CA ARG A 163 10.05 -17.42 -0.64
C ARG A 163 9.84 -18.78 -1.30
N GLN A 164 8.88 -19.56 -0.82
CA GLN A 164 8.56 -20.87 -1.39
C GLN A 164 8.00 -20.76 -2.82
N GLN A 165 7.10 -19.81 -3.06
CA GLN A 165 6.40 -19.68 -4.34
C GLN A 165 7.18 -18.90 -5.40
N HIS A 166 7.97 -17.90 -4.99
CA HIS A 166 8.61 -16.96 -5.90
C HIS A 166 10.14 -16.90 -5.77
N GLY A 167 10.73 -17.68 -4.86
CA GLY A 167 12.19 -17.75 -4.68
C GLY A 167 12.81 -16.49 -4.07
N PHE A 168 12.00 -15.55 -3.58
CA PHE A 168 12.44 -14.28 -2.99
C PHE A 168 11.78 -14.07 -1.62
N TYR A 169 12.56 -13.63 -0.63
CA TYR A 169 12.06 -13.31 0.70
C TYR A 169 11.90 -11.77 0.82
N PRO A 170 10.67 -11.23 0.78
CA PRO A 170 10.44 -9.80 0.87
C PRO A 170 10.78 -9.26 2.26
N PRO A 171 11.13 -7.96 2.38
CA PRO A 171 11.18 -7.30 3.68
C PRO A 171 9.85 -7.48 4.42
N VAL A 172 9.93 -7.84 5.70
CA VAL A 172 8.75 -8.07 6.55
C VAL A 172 8.51 -6.83 7.41
N PHE A 173 7.32 -6.24 7.26
CA PHE A 173 6.78 -5.25 8.15
C PHE A 173 5.84 -5.94 9.14
N GLN A 174 6.37 -6.32 10.29
CA GLN A 174 5.54 -6.91 11.33
C GLN A 174 4.68 -5.82 11.98
N LEU A 175 3.38 -5.99 11.85
CA LEU A 175 2.41 -5.07 12.42
C LEU A 175 2.29 -5.33 13.93
N PRO A 176 2.24 -4.28 14.77
CA PRO A 176 1.73 -4.40 16.13
C PRO A 176 0.36 -5.08 16.13
N ILE A 177 0.12 -5.96 17.10
CA ILE A 177 -1.21 -6.51 17.35
C ILE A 177 -2.05 -5.38 17.94
N ILE A 178 -3.05 -4.88 17.20
CA ILE A 178 -4.04 -3.95 17.72
C ILE A 178 -5.33 -4.71 18.02
N ASN A 179 -6.01 -4.33 19.09
CA ASN A 179 -7.29 -4.88 19.48
C ASN A 179 -8.40 -3.92 19.00
N TYR A 180 -8.94 -4.18 17.81
CA TYR A 180 -9.92 -3.35 17.07
C TYR A 180 -10.95 -2.63 17.95
N TYR A 181 -11.62 -3.39 18.82
CA TYR A 181 -12.70 -2.90 19.69
C TYR A 181 -12.29 -1.79 20.65
N LYS A 182 -11.01 -1.77 21.07
CA LYS A 182 -10.53 -0.79 22.04
C LYS A 182 -10.22 0.57 21.40
N GLU A 183 -9.95 0.60 20.09
CA GLU A 183 -9.47 1.80 19.39
C GLU A 183 -10.51 2.44 18.46
N THR A 184 -11.52 1.69 18.02
CA THR A 184 -12.66 2.24 17.24
C THR A 184 -13.76 2.82 18.11
N GLY A 185 -13.76 2.54 19.42
CA GLY A 185 -14.74 3.08 20.36
C GLY A 185 -16.10 2.38 20.32
N ASP A 186 -16.18 1.19 19.70
CA ASP A 186 -17.36 0.34 19.76
C ASP A 186 -17.32 -0.49 21.06
N ALA A 187 -17.77 0.13 22.15
CA ALA A 187 -18.13 -0.52 23.42
C ALA A 187 -19.59 -0.24 23.74
#